data_AF-A0A7L4PCE2-F1
#
_entry.id   AF-A0A7L4PCE2-F1
#
_cell.length_a   1.000
_cell.length_b   1.000
_cell.length_c   1.000
_cell.angle_alpha   90.00
_cell.angle_beta   90.00
_cell.angle_gamma   90.00
#
_symmetry.space_group_name_H-M   'P 1'
#
loop_
_entity.id
_entity.type
_entity.pdbx_description
1 polymer ?
#
loop_
_entity_poly.entity_id
_entity_poly.type
_entity_poly.pdbx_seq_one_letter_code
_entity_poly.pdbx_strand_id
1 'polypeptide(L)'
;MKLYILFIIIVAVASIGLAFTYFASQAKADRYLVIAHFPPHLAGSIDKALEEVKKEAQWASWFGDAGLAVKKQRDEINKALEEWGIGRDEEDPLSVVVNERGERQKITHQFAYRIYRKDGKIVVEIRQRGKVIFNYTTDNVEDAFWTLLEKGRELNDTLPEILYRLIEYKYDLPLTYSAFAIPFCNGTYYGPDVKPLRAVIDGSVEVRYFVENRTIIPLHLPETIIITNVTRVGEVWLSKYYVVDACALPKVNKRGVIAIVHRDKLNSVVKILEKYLGEEPVVLPIS
;
A
#
# COMPACT_ATOMS: atom_id res chain seq x y z
N MET A 1 -9.76 30.85 -1.61
CA MET A 1 -8.91 30.61 -2.79
C MET A 1 -7.67 29.84 -2.33
N LYS A 2 -7.50 28.62 -2.88
CA LYS A 2 -6.35 27.70 -2.75
C LYS A 2 -5.96 27.20 -1.35
N LEU A 3 -6.46 26.03 -0.98
CA LEU A 3 -5.66 25.02 -0.26
C LEU A 3 -5.77 23.71 -1.08
N TYR A 4 -4.81 23.51 -1.98
CA TYR A 4 -4.54 22.19 -2.56
C TYR A 4 -3.86 21.39 -1.46
N ILE A 5 -4.53 20.36 -0.90
CA ILE A 5 -3.86 19.36 -0.08
C ILE A 5 -3.65 18.13 -0.94
N LEU A 6 -2.38 17.94 -1.28
CA LEU A 6 -1.76 16.77 -1.84
C LEU A 6 -1.94 15.61 -0.84
N PHE A 7 -2.73 14.60 -1.19
CA PHE A 7 -2.91 13.41 -0.36
C PHE A 7 -1.74 12.44 -0.64
N ILE A 8 -0.59 12.66 -0.01
CA ILE A 8 0.48 11.65 0.06
C ILE A 8 0.13 10.73 1.22
N ILE A 9 -0.34 9.52 0.92
CA ILE A 9 -0.50 8.47 1.92
C ILE A 9 0.91 8.01 2.33
N ILE A 10 1.42 8.56 3.43
CA ILE A 10 2.63 8.09 4.10
C ILE A 10 2.22 6.93 5.01
N VAL A 11 2.26 5.70 4.50
CA VAL A 11 2.34 4.50 5.35
C VAL A 11 3.79 4.35 5.80
N ALA A 12 4.22 5.13 6.79
CA ALA A 12 5.60 5.05 7.30
C ALA A 12 5.75 5.04 8.83
N VAL A 13 4.66 5.07 9.63
CA VAL A 13 4.81 5.30 11.09
C VAL A 13 4.45 4.09 11.97
N ALA A 14 4.01 2.96 11.40
CA ALA A 14 3.79 1.74 12.18
C ALA A 14 5.09 0.95 12.48
N SER A 15 6.24 1.34 11.92
CA SER A 15 7.48 0.54 11.97
C SER A 15 8.38 0.82 13.17
N ILE A 16 8.18 1.92 13.89
CA ILE A 16 9.15 2.37 14.93
C ILE A 16 8.95 1.63 16.27
N GLY A 17 7.74 1.11 16.55
CA GLY A 17 7.42 0.43 17.82
C GLY A 17 7.71 -1.07 17.88
N LEU A 18 8.05 -1.71 16.75
CA LEU A 18 8.39 -3.14 16.68
C LEU A 18 9.90 -3.41 16.70
N ALA A 19 10.73 -2.37 16.58
CA ALA A 19 12.18 -2.50 16.56
C ALA A 19 12.75 -3.05 17.88
N PHE A 20 12.18 -2.71 19.03
CA PHE A 20 12.80 -3.03 20.32
C PHE A 20 12.52 -4.44 20.88
N THR A 21 11.47 -5.14 20.44
CA THR A 21 11.19 -6.52 20.88
C THR A 21 11.70 -7.58 19.90
N TYR A 22 12.13 -7.20 18.70
CA TYR A 22 12.59 -8.15 17.66
C TYR A 22 14.08 -8.55 17.80
N PHE A 23 14.90 -7.72 18.46
CA PHE A 23 16.35 -7.98 18.60
C PHE A 23 16.70 -9.22 19.45
N ALA A 24 15.84 -9.63 20.39
CA ALA A 24 16.11 -10.79 21.22
C ALA A 24 16.00 -12.13 20.47
N SER A 25 15.32 -12.18 19.31
CA SER A 25 15.16 -13.43 18.52
C SER A 25 16.12 -13.54 17.31
N GLN A 26 16.82 -12.47 16.94
CA GLN A 26 17.66 -12.43 15.73
C GLN A 26 19.03 -13.13 15.84
N ALA A 27 19.39 -13.67 17.01
CA ALA A 27 20.74 -14.18 17.28
C ALA A 27 21.10 -15.53 16.61
N LYS A 28 20.24 -16.12 15.78
CA LYS A 28 20.40 -17.50 15.27
C LYS A 28 20.43 -17.68 13.74
N ALA A 29 20.26 -16.64 12.93
CA ALA A 29 20.30 -16.82 11.47
C ALA A 29 21.72 -16.66 10.90
N ASP A 30 22.10 -17.51 9.95
CA ASP A 30 23.40 -17.45 9.27
C ASP A 30 23.41 -16.43 8.12
N ARG A 31 22.22 -16.10 7.59
CA ARG A 31 22.01 -15.16 6.50
C ARG A 31 20.85 -14.22 6.81
N TYR A 32 20.94 -13.01 6.27
CA TYR A 32 19.96 -11.96 6.44
C TYR A 32 19.58 -11.35 5.09
N LEU A 33 18.31 -10.97 4.97
CA LEU A 33 17.80 -10.13 3.90
C LEU A 33 17.83 -8.68 4.39
N VAL A 34 18.56 -7.83 3.68
CA VAL A 34 18.66 -6.40 3.95
C VAL A 34 17.93 -5.65 2.84
N ILE A 35 17.00 -4.77 3.21
CA ILE A 35 16.19 -3.97 2.29
C ILE A 35 16.34 -2.50 2.65
N ALA A 36 16.83 -1.70 1.71
CA ALA A 36 17.02 -0.27 1.83
C ALA A 36 16.13 0.45 0.82
N HIS A 37 15.06 1.11 1.27
CA HIS A 37 14.19 1.92 0.40
C HIS A 37 14.66 3.38 0.41
N PHE A 38 14.92 3.94 -0.76
CA PHE A 38 15.46 5.29 -0.91
C PHE A 38 14.32 6.27 -1.18
N PRO A 39 14.18 7.35 -0.39
CA PRO A 39 13.21 8.39 -0.69
C PRO A 39 13.56 9.06 -2.04
N PRO A 40 12.59 9.70 -2.72
CA PRO A 40 12.79 10.22 -4.08
C PRO A 40 13.99 11.17 -4.25
N HIS A 41 14.28 11.98 -3.24
CA HIS A 41 15.41 12.92 -3.26
C HIS A 41 16.79 12.23 -3.12
N LEU A 42 16.83 10.97 -2.70
CA LEU A 42 18.05 10.15 -2.59
C LEU A 42 18.15 9.08 -3.70
N ALA A 43 17.20 9.03 -4.64
CA ALA A 43 17.17 8.01 -5.69
C ALA A 43 18.46 7.97 -6.54
N GLY A 44 19.14 9.12 -6.71
CA GLY A 44 20.43 9.21 -7.42
C GLY A 44 21.61 8.51 -6.71
N SER A 45 21.45 8.12 -5.44
CA SER A 45 22.49 7.44 -4.66
C SER A 45 22.39 5.91 -4.72
N ILE A 46 21.29 5.35 -5.23
CA ILE A 46 21.02 3.90 -5.22
C ILE A 46 22.15 3.11 -5.87
N ASP A 47 22.61 3.53 -7.06
CA ASP A 47 23.64 2.79 -7.79
C ASP A 47 24.99 2.81 -7.07
N LYS A 48 25.35 3.92 -6.43
CA LYS A 48 26.59 4.01 -5.64
C LYS A 48 26.52 3.12 -4.41
N ALA A 49 25.39 3.15 -3.70
CA ALA A 49 25.16 2.29 -2.54
C ALA A 49 25.22 0.80 -2.94
N LEU A 50 24.57 0.42 -4.04
CA LEU A 50 24.57 -0.94 -4.54
C LEU A 50 25.99 -1.45 -4.86
N GLU A 51 26.83 -0.64 -5.51
CA GLU A 51 28.20 -1.03 -5.83
C GLU A 51 29.10 -1.20 -4.60
N GLU A 52 28.86 -0.44 -3.52
CA GLU A 52 29.54 -0.68 -2.25
C GLU A 52 29.02 -1.96 -1.56
N VAL A 53 27.70 -2.18 -1.53
CA VAL A 53 27.09 -3.37 -0.91
C VAL A 53 27.52 -4.66 -1.61
N LYS A 54 27.63 -4.67 -2.94
CA LYS A 54 28.06 -5.85 -3.73
C LYS A 54 29.44 -6.40 -3.33
N LYS A 55 30.30 -5.60 -2.70
CA LYS A 55 31.63 -6.04 -2.24
C LYS A 55 31.58 -6.91 -1.00
N GLU A 56 30.50 -6.83 -0.23
CA GLU A 56 30.35 -7.48 1.08
C GLU A 56 29.19 -8.48 1.12
N ALA A 57 28.14 -8.26 0.32
CA ALA A 57 26.96 -9.11 0.28
C ALA A 57 27.21 -10.41 -0.51
N GLN A 58 26.54 -11.49 -0.10
CA GLN A 58 26.51 -12.74 -0.86
C GLN A 58 25.81 -12.54 -2.22
N TRP A 59 24.75 -11.74 -2.22
CA TRP A 59 24.01 -11.31 -3.40
C TRP A 59 23.39 -9.96 -3.13
N ALA A 60 23.37 -9.07 -4.13
CA ALA A 60 22.72 -7.77 -4.03
C ALA A 60 22.20 -7.31 -5.38
N SER A 61 21.07 -6.60 -5.36
CA SER A 61 20.48 -5.99 -6.55
C SER A 61 19.75 -4.70 -6.19
N TRP A 62 19.39 -3.92 -7.22
CA TRP A 62 18.38 -2.89 -7.06
C TRP A 62 16.99 -3.54 -7.12
N PHE A 63 16.00 -2.88 -6.51
CA PHE A 63 14.60 -3.22 -6.71
C PHE A 63 13.79 -1.97 -7.05
N GLY A 64 12.66 -2.17 -7.72
CA GLY A 64 11.59 -1.20 -7.84
C GLY A 64 10.29 -1.72 -7.23
N ASP A 65 9.28 -0.87 -7.19
CA ASP A 65 7.95 -1.26 -6.72
C ASP A 65 7.10 -1.72 -7.91
N ALA A 66 6.31 -2.77 -7.70
CA ALA A 66 5.27 -3.21 -8.62
C ALA A 66 4.06 -3.72 -7.82
N GLY A 67 2.88 -3.68 -8.43
CA GLY A 67 1.67 -4.32 -7.95
C GLY A 67 1.33 -5.52 -8.82
N LEU A 68 0.94 -6.65 -8.22
CA LEU A 68 0.39 -7.80 -8.91
C LEU A 68 -1.12 -7.71 -8.90
N ALA A 69 -1.72 -7.40 -10.06
CA ALA A 69 -3.15 -7.22 -10.19
C ALA A 69 -3.85 -8.58 -10.18
N VAL A 70 -4.61 -8.85 -9.13
CA VAL A 70 -5.29 -10.14 -8.93
C VAL A 70 -6.77 -10.10 -9.26
N LYS A 71 -7.41 -8.96 -9.01
CA LYS A 71 -8.85 -8.77 -9.14
C LYS A 71 -9.18 -7.32 -9.48
N LYS A 72 -10.44 -7.10 -9.82
CA LYS A 72 -11.05 -5.79 -10.02
C LYS A 72 -11.57 -5.26 -8.69
N GLN A 73 -11.31 -3.98 -8.37
CA GLN A 73 -11.81 -3.39 -7.12
C GLN A 73 -13.33 -3.34 -7.06
N ARG A 74 -14.02 -3.23 -8.20
CA ARG A 74 -15.49 -3.21 -8.22
C ARG A 74 -16.10 -4.48 -7.62
N ASP A 75 -15.53 -5.64 -7.94
CA ASP A 75 -16.02 -6.94 -7.45
C ASP A 75 -15.79 -7.06 -5.94
N GLU A 76 -14.63 -6.63 -5.45
CA GLU A 76 -14.29 -6.65 -4.02
C GLU A 76 -15.11 -5.65 -3.20
N ILE A 77 -15.41 -4.48 -3.76
CA ILE A 77 -16.31 -3.51 -3.13
C ILE A 77 -17.74 -4.05 -3.07
N ASN A 78 -18.25 -4.65 -4.14
CA ASN A 78 -19.57 -5.27 -4.13
C ASN A 78 -19.66 -6.40 -3.10
N LYS A 79 -18.64 -7.26 -3.03
CA LYS A 79 -18.54 -8.30 -2.01
C LYS A 79 -18.52 -7.71 -0.60
N ALA A 80 -17.71 -6.67 -0.37
CA ALA A 80 -17.64 -6.00 0.92
C ALA A 80 -19.00 -5.43 1.34
N LEU A 81 -19.73 -4.81 0.43
CA LEU A 81 -21.07 -4.29 0.68
C LEU A 81 -22.07 -5.37 1.09
N GLU A 82 -21.93 -6.59 0.55
CA GLU A 82 -22.80 -7.73 0.84
C GLU A 82 -22.48 -8.41 2.17
N GLU A 83 -21.19 -8.62 2.48
CA GLU A 83 -20.78 -9.44 3.61
C GLU A 83 -20.63 -8.65 4.92
N TRP A 84 -19.99 -7.48 4.88
CA TRP A 84 -19.63 -6.74 6.09
C TRP A 84 -19.90 -5.23 6.02
N GLY A 85 -20.29 -4.67 4.88
CA GLY A 85 -20.46 -3.24 4.67
C GLY A 85 -19.14 -2.45 4.67
N ILE A 86 -19.17 -1.21 4.19
CA ILE A 86 -18.03 -0.31 4.13
C ILE A 86 -18.31 0.85 5.09
N GLY A 87 -17.43 1.08 6.06
CA GLY A 87 -17.73 2.05 7.09
C GLY A 87 -16.64 2.24 8.12
N ARG A 88 -16.94 3.10 9.08
CA ARG A 88 -16.13 3.41 10.27
C ARG A 88 -17.05 3.42 11.48
N ASP A 89 -16.62 2.76 12.55
CA ASP A 89 -17.34 2.78 13.82
C ASP A 89 -16.92 4.00 14.68
N GLU A 90 -17.75 4.38 15.66
CA GLU A 90 -17.48 5.50 16.58
C GLU A 90 -16.22 5.22 17.42
N GLU A 91 -16.03 3.95 17.77
CA GLU A 91 -14.83 3.43 18.44
C GLU A 91 -14.10 2.46 17.50
N ASP A 92 -13.29 2.99 16.59
CA ASP A 92 -12.38 2.15 15.83
C ASP A 92 -11.16 1.79 16.72
N PRO A 93 -10.90 0.52 17.03
CA PRO A 93 -9.72 0.11 17.79
C PRO A 93 -8.39 0.42 17.06
N LEU A 94 -8.43 0.72 15.75
CA LEU A 94 -7.26 1.06 14.93
C LEU A 94 -7.05 2.57 14.76
N SER A 95 -7.95 3.43 15.24
CA SER A 95 -7.81 4.88 15.12
C SER A 95 -6.87 5.47 16.18
N VAL A 96 -5.68 4.87 16.35
CA VAL A 96 -4.62 5.42 17.20
C VAL A 96 -3.67 6.23 16.33
N VAL A 97 -3.65 7.54 16.51
CA VAL A 97 -2.70 8.42 15.83
C VAL A 97 -1.57 8.78 16.76
N VAL A 98 -0.36 8.81 16.22
CA VAL A 98 0.84 9.25 16.94
C VAL A 98 0.97 10.76 16.74
N ASN A 99 0.92 11.54 17.81
CA ASN A 99 1.10 12.99 17.71
C ASN A 99 2.56 13.35 17.40
N GLU A 100 2.85 14.63 17.16
CA GLU A 100 4.20 15.13 16.86
C GLU A 100 5.25 14.84 17.96
N ARG A 101 4.80 14.44 19.16
CA ARG A 101 5.63 14.06 20.30
C ARG A 101 5.82 12.55 20.44
N GLY A 102 5.29 11.75 19.51
CA GLY A 102 5.39 10.29 19.57
C GLY A 102 4.32 9.61 20.45
N GLU A 103 3.33 10.35 20.95
CA GLU A 103 2.31 9.78 21.85
C GLU A 103 1.13 9.23 21.07
N ARG A 104 0.68 8.02 21.46
CA ARG A 104 -0.50 7.36 20.90
C ARG A 104 -1.77 7.99 21.45
N GLN A 105 -2.53 8.66 20.61
CA GLN A 105 -3.86 9.19 20.92
C GLN A 105 -4.93 8.37 20.22
N LYS A 106 -5.90 7.86 20.98
CA LYS A 106 -7.11 7.24 20.43
C LYS A 106 -7.98 8.36 19.85
N ILE A 107 -8.19 8.35 18.55
CA ILE A 107 -9.15 9.22 17.87
C ILE A 107 -10.52 8.59 18.02
N THR A 108 -11.38 9.28 18.75
CA THR A 108 -12.82 9.03 18.75
C THR A 108 -13.46 9.85 17.63
N HIS A 109 -14.18 9.19 16.74
CA HIS A 109 -14.90 9.87 15.68
C HIS A 109 -16.26 10.32 16.21
N GLN A 110 -16.67 11.55 15.90
CA GLN A 110 -17.97 12.07 16.31
C GLN A 110 -19.13 11.29 15.67
N PHE A 111 -18.91 10.75 14.48
CA PHE A 111 -19.89 10.03 13.69
C PHE A 111 -19.36 8.66 13.26
N ALA A 112 -20.19 7.62 13.42
CA ALA A 112 -20.04 6.38 12.69
C ALA A 112 -20.80 6.45 11.37
N TYR A 113 -20.33 5.73 10.36
CA TYR A 113 -21.05 5.58 9.10
C TYR A 113 -20.90 4.17 8.55
N ARG A 114 -21.89 3.73 7.79
CA ARG A 114 -21.85 2.43 7.10
C ARG A 114 -22.63 2.49 5.80
N ILE A 115 -22.05 1.92 4.75
CA ILE A 115 -22.69 1.61 3.48
C ILE A 115 -22.78 0.09 3.38
N TYR A 116 -23.96 -0.47 3.20
CA TYR A 116 -24.13 -1.93 3.18
C TYR A 116 -25.34 -2.33 2.34
N ARG A 117 -25.39 -3.59 1.89
CA ARG A 117 -26.54 -4.12 1.16
C ARG A 117 -27.56 -4.71 2.14
N LYS A 118 -28.83 -4.34 1.98
CA LYS A 118 -29.97 -4.88 2.72
C LYS A 118 -31.16 -5.03 1.79
N ASP A 119 -31.74 -6.23 1.74
CA ASP A 119 -32.92 -6.55 0.93
C ASP A 119 -32.76 -6.13 -0.55
N GLY A 120 -31.56 -6.36 -1.10
CA GLY A 120 -31.21 -6.00 -2.48
C GLY A 120 -30.87 -4.53 -2.71
N LYS A 121 -31.16 -3.64 -1.76
CA LYS A 121 -30.84 -2.19 -1.81
C LYS A 121 -29.53 -1.87 -1.12
N ILE A 122 -28.94 -0.73 -1.46
CA ILE A 122 -27.75 -0.17 -0.80
C ILE A 122 -28.22 0.87 0.19
N VAL A 123 -27.84 0.69 1.45
CA VAL A 123 -28.22 1.54 2.57
C VAL A 123 -27.00 2.32 3.04
N VAL A 124 -27.18 3.61 3.26
CA VAL A 124 -26.19 4.52 3.88
C VAL A 124 -26.74 4.95 5.22
N GLU A 125 -26.02 4.67 6.29
CA GLU A 125 -26.36 5.11 7.65
C GLU A 125 -25.24 5.97 8.22
N ILE A 126 -25.63 7.05 8.92
CA ILE A 126 -24.73 7.79 9.81
C ILE A 126 -25.33 7.73 11.21
N ARG A 127 -24.48 7.43 12.19
CA ARG A 127 -24.82 7.34 13.60
C ARG A 127 -24.02 8.33 14.41
N GLN A 128 -24.66 8.85 15.44
CA GLN A 128 -24.02 9.69 16.45
C GLN A 128 -24.45 9.20 17.83
N ARG A 129 -23.48 8.79 18.65
CA ARG A 129 -23.70 8.18 19.97
C ARG A 129 -24.64 6.98 19.88
N GLY A 130 -24.42 6.14 18.87
CA GLY A 130 -25.22 4.94 18.59
C GLY A 130 -26.63 5.19 18.02
N LYS A 131 -27.07 6.44 17.86
CA LYS A 131 -28.38 6.76 17.25
C LYS A 131 -28.21 7.08 15.77
N VAL A 132 -29.05 6.48 14.92
CA VAL A 132 -29.10 6.81 13.49
C VAL A 132 -29.63 8.24 13.33
N ILE A 133 -28.81 9.11 12.75
CA ILE A 133 -29.15 10.52 12.47
C ILE A 133 -29.37 10.79 10.99
N PHE A 134 -28.95 9.88 10.13
CA PHE A 134 -29.16 9.92 8.69
C PHE A 134 -29.29 8.49 8.16
N ASN A 135 -30.26 8.30 7.27
CA ASN A 135 -30.50 7.05 6.55
C ASN A 135 -30.90 7.38 5.11
N TYR A 136 -30.24 6.74 4.16
CA TYR A 136 -30.53 6.87 2.73
C TYR A 136 -30.47 5.49 2.07
N THR A 137 -31.29 5.26 1.06
CA THR A 137 -31.35 3.98 0.36
C THR A 137 -31.37 4.22 -1.15
N THR A 138 -30.57 3.44 -1.88
CA THR A 138 -30.40 3.56 -3.34
C THR A 138 -30.12 2.21 -3.98
N ASP A 139 -30.25 2.14 -5.31
CA ASP A 139 -29.82 1.00 -6.13
C ASP A 139 -28.42 1.21 -6.72
N ASN A 140 -27.83 2.39 -6.56
CA ASN A 140 -26.57 2.76 -7.19
C ASN A 140 -25.45 2.93 -6.15
N VAL A 141 -24.39 2.14 -6.29
CA VAL A 141 -23.21 2.17 -5.40
C VAL A 141 -22.51 3.52 -5.40
N GLU A 142 -22.33 4.14 -6.57
CA GLU A 142 -21.71 5.47 -6.65
C GLU A 142 -22.55 6.53 -5.94
N ASP A 143 -23.88 6.46 -6.10
CA ASP A 143 -24.82 7.36 -5.43
C ASP A 143 -24.76 7.24 -3.90
N ALA A 144 -24.62 6.02 -3.39
CA ALA A 144 -24.44 5.78 -1.96
C ALA A 144 -23.14 6.43 -1.43
N PHE A 145 -22.03 6.25 -2.14
CA PHE A 145 -20.76 6.89 -1.78
C PHE A 145 -20.84 8.42 -1.85
N TRP A 146 -21.42 8.99 -2.91
CA TRP A 146 -21.58 10.43 -3.05
C TRP A 146 -22.44 11.02 -1.94
N THR A 147 -23.57 10.39 -1.65
CA THR A 147 -24.50 10.83 -0.60
C THR A 147 -23.79 10.87 0.76
N LEU A 148 -22.96 9.87 1.06
CA LEU A 148 -22.18 9.87 2.29
C LEU A 148 -21.13 10.98 2.33
N LEU A 149 -20.43 11.24 1.21
CA LEU A 149 -19.45 12.34 1.11
C LEU A 149 -20.10 13.71 1.28
N GLU A 150 -21.25 13.94 0.66
CA GLU A 150 -22.04 15.16 0.80
C GLU A 150 -22.47 15.35 2.25
N LYS A 151 -23.04 14.30 2.86
CA LYS A 151 -23.52 14.39 4.23
C LYS A 151 -22.39 14.55 5.24
N GLY A 152 -21.23 13.91 5.01
CA GLY A 152 -20.01 14.13 5.79
C GLY A 152 -19.60 15.60 5.77
N ARG A 153 -19.59 16.24 4.60
CA ARG A 153 -19.27 17.67 4.48
C ARG A 153 -20.25 18.58 5.22
N GLU A 154 -21.56 18.29 5.15
CA GLU A 154 -22.57 19.03 5.92
C GLU A 154 -22.35 18.90 7.43
N LEU A 155 -21.88 17.74 7.88
CA LEU A 155 -21.56 17.45 9.28
C LEU A 155 -20.14 17.89 9.69
N ASN A 156 -19.40 18.54 8.79
CA ASN A 156 -18.01 18.93 8.97
C ASN A 156 -17.08 17.74 9.31
N ASP A 157 -17.34 16.57 8.73
CA ASP A 157 -16.54 15.35 8.83
C ASP A 157 -15.89 15.01 7.48
N THR A 158 -14.60 14.66 7.50
CA THR A 158 -13.86 14.28 6.31
C THR A 158 -13.81 12.76 6.19
N LEU A 159 -14.18 12.24 5.02
CA LEU A 159 -14.32 10.80 4.78
C LEU A 159 -13.36 10.34 3.66
N PRO A 160 -12.03 10.43 3.87
CA PRO A 160 -11.05 10.09 2.84
C PRO A 160 -11.14 8.62 2.40
N GLU A 161 -11.47 7.70 3.29
CA GLU A 161 -11.63 6.27 2.96
C GLU A 161 -12.79 6.05 1.99
N ILE A 162 -13.90 6.76 2.19
CA ILE A 162 -15.08 6.70 1.32
C ILE A 162 -14.78 7.29 -0.06
N LEU A 163 -14.06 8.42 -0.09
CA LEU A 163 -13.63 9.01 -1.35
C LEU A 163 -12.71 8.06 -2.13
N TYR A 164 -11.76 7.43 -1.45
CA TYR A 164 -10.87 6.45 -2.07
C TYR A 164 -11.65 5.25 -2.64
N ARG A 165 -12.58 4.67 -1.86
CA ARG A 165 -13.45 3.57 -2.31
C ARG A 165 -14.31 3.94 -3.51
N LEU A 166 -14.83 5.17 -3.55
CA LEU A 166 -15.56 5.67 -4.71
C LEU A 166 -14.68 5.74 -5.96
N ILE A 167 -13.45 6.25 -5.85
CA ILE A 167 -12.50 6.32 -6.97
C ILE A 167 -12.19 4.90 -7.48
N GLU A 168 -11.88 3.97 -6.56
CA GLU A 168 -11.63 2.56 -6.88
C GLU A 168 -12.80 1.91 -7.62
N TYR A 169 -14.02 2.12 -7.14
CA TYR A 169 -15.23 1.56 -7.73
C TYR A 169 -15.54 2.15 -9.12
N LYS A 170 -15.47 3.49 -9.23
CA LYS A 170 -15.82 4.25 -10.43
C LYS A 170 -14.91 3.89 -11.60
N TYR A 171 -13.61 3.84 -11.36
CA TYR A 171 -12.61 3.54 -12.40
C TYR A 171 -12.22 2.06 -12.47
N ASP A 172 -12.83 1.21 -11.64
CA ASP A 172 -12.56 -0.23 -11.59
C ASP A 172 -11.06 -0.53 -11.47
N LEU A 173 -10.42 0.15 -10.52
CA LEU A 173 -8.97 0.07 -10.33
C LEU A 173 -8.54 -1.37 -10.02
N PRO A 174 -7.33 -1.79 -10.42
CA PRO A 174 -6.84 -3.12 -10.09
C PRO A 174 -6.60 -3.25 -8.58
N LEU A 175 -7.15 -4.29 -7.97
CA LEU A 175 -6.71 -4.72 -6.65
C LEU A 175 -5.34 -5.38 -6.81
N THR A 176 -4.33 -4.78 -6.18
CA THR A 176 -2.94 -5.22 -6.31
C THR A 176 -2.38 -5.73 -4.99
N TYR A 177 -1.53 -6.74 -5.07
CA TYR A 177 -0.58 -7.06 -4.01
C TYR A 177 0.77 -6.40 -4.30
N SER A 178 1.38 -5.78 -3.30
CA SER A 178 2.73 -5.23 -3.42
C SER A 178 3.75 -6.32 -3.72
N ALA A 179 4.63 -6.06 -4.68
CA ALA A 179 5.72 -6.91 -5.09
C ALA A 179 6.98 -6.09 -5.37
N PHE A 180 8.14 -6.71 -5.16
CA PHE A 180 9.39 -6.15 -5.65
C PHE A 180 9.58 -6.50 -7.12
N ALA A 181 9.94 -5.51 -7.93
CA ALA A 181 10.48 -5.73 -9.26
C ALA A 181 12.01 -5.83 -9.15
N ILE A 182 12.56 -7.04 -9.31
CA ILE A 182 13.99 -7.33 -9.20
C ILE A 182 14.50 -7.84 -10.55
N PRO A 183 15.63 -7.34 -11.08
CA PRO A 183 16.13 -7.70 -12.42
C PRO A 183 16.85 -9.06 -12.41
N PHE A 184 16.10 -10.17 -12.28
CA PHE A 184 16.68 -11.50 -12.45
C PHE A 184 17.03 -11.78 -13.91
N CYS A 185 16.34 -11.13 -14.85
CA CYS A 185 16.53 -11.28 -16.30
C CYS A 185 16.44 -12.74 -16.78
N ASN A 186 15.54 -13.50 -16.17
CA ASN A 186 15.26 -14.90 -16.51
C ASN A 186 13.74 -15.23 -16.51
N GLY A 187 12.88 -14.22 -16.38
CA GLY A 187 11.43 -14.37 -16.33
C GLY A 187 10.90 -14.91 -15.00
N THR A 188 11.65 -14.84 -13.90
CA THR A 188 11.19 -15.40 -12.61
C THR A 188 10.05 -14.59 -11.98
N TYR A 189 9.05 -15.29 -11.45
CA TYR A 189 7.94 -14.71 -10.69
C TYR A 189 7.64 -15.52 -9.41
N TYR A 190 7.46 -14.82 -8.30
CA TYR A 190 6.94 -15.35 -7.02
C TYR A 190 5.68 -14.58 -6.64
N GLY A 191 4.56 -15.29 -6.50
CA GLY A 191 3.29 -14.67 -6.16
C GLY A 191 2.08 -15.59 -6.34
N PRO A 192 0.85 -15.04 -6.34
CA PRO A 192 -0.36 -15.82 -6.60
C PRO A 192 -0.32 -16.54 -7.95
N ASP A 193 -0.93 -17.73 -8.00
CA ASP A 193 -1.05 -18.52 -9.22
C ASP A 193 -2.18 -18.00 -10.11
N VAL A 194 -1.88 -16.96 -10.88
CA VAL A 194 -2.82 -16.28 -11.77
C VAL A 194 -2.30 -16.27 -13.20
N LYS A 195 -3.19 -16.56 -14.16
CA LYS A 195 -2.88 -16.52 -15.60
C LYS A 195 -3.95 -15.74 -16.38
N PRO A 196 -3.57 -14.80 -17.26
CA PRO A 196 -2.20 -14.29 -17.45
C PRO A 196 -1.76 -13.47 -16.22
N LEU A 197 -0.45 -13.39 -15.98
CA LEU A 197 0.06 -12.51 -14.94
C LEU A 197 -0.18 -11.05 -15.36
N ARG A 198 -0.66 -10.26 -14.41
CA ARG A 198 -0.95 -8.84 -14.60
C ARG A 198 -0.19 -8.02 -13.57
N ALA A 199 0.48 -6.97 -14.01
CA ALA A 199 1.22 -6.08 -13.13
C ALA A 199 0.84 -4.62 -13.33
N VAL A 200 1.15 -3.82 -12.31
CA VAL A 200 0.99 -2.37 -12.26
C VAL A 200 2.35 -1.82 -11.81
N ILE A 201 2.99 -0.98 -12.60
CA ILE A 201 4.32 -0.42 -12.24
C ILE A 201 4.15 0.93 -11.54
N ASP A 202 3.23 1.74 -12.04
CA ASP A 202 2.81 2.97 -11.41
C ASP A 202 1.43 2.76 -10.80
N GLY A 203 1.41 2.52 -9.48
CA GLY A 203 0.18 2.33 -8.72
C GLY A 203 -0.47 3.64 -8.28
N SER A 204 0.07 4.79 -8.67
CA SER A 204 -0.43 6.08 -8.20
C SER A 204 -1.81 6.39 -8.77
N VAL A 205 -2.61 7.09 -7.96
CA VAL A 205 -3.96 7.53 -8.32
C VAL A 205 -4.00 9.03 -8.11
N GLU A 206 -4.06 9.79 -9.20
CA GLU A 206 -4.15 11.24 -9.16
C GLU A 206 -5.48 11.68 -9.75
N VAL A 207 -6.31 12.34 -8.95
CA VAL A 207 -7.62 12.81 -9.37
C VAL A 207 -7.90 14.21 -8.84
N ARG A 208 -8.76 14.94 -9.54
CA ARG A 208 -9.47 16.09 -8.96
C ARG A 208 -10.90 15.68 -8.69
N TYR A 209 -11.41 15.96 -7.50
CA TYR A 209 -12.78 15.64 -7.13
C TYR A 209 -13.53 16.87 -6.64
N PHE A 210 -14.83 16.89 -6.92
CA PHE A 210 -15.76 17.95 -6.56
C PHE A 210 -17.04 17.29 -6.03
N VAL A 211 -17.21 17.29 -4.71
CA VAL A 211 -18.34 16.60 -4.06
C VAL A 211 -19.66 17.30 -4.39
N GLU A 212 -19.68 18.63 -4.47
CA GLU A 212 -20.86 19.45 -4.75
C GLU A 212 -21.56 19.07 -6.06
N ASN A 213 -20.77 18.65 -7.04
CA ASN A 213 -21.25 18.29 -8.37
C ASN A 213 -20.99 16.80 -8.69
N ARG A 214 -20.70 15.99 -7.66
CA ARG A 214 -20.44 14.53 -7.77
C ARG A 214 -19.49 14.16 -8.92
N THR A 215 -18.42 14.92 -9.06
CA THR A 215 -17.50 14.80 -10.21
C THR A 215 -16.11 14.35 -9.75
N ILE A 216 -15.51 13.43 -10.52
CA ILE A 216 -14.11 13.04 -10.40
C ILE A 216 -13.48 13.14 -11.79
N ILE A 217 -12.35 13.82 -11.89
CA ILE A 217 -11.56 14.00 -13.10
C ILE A 217 -10.24 13.27 -12.87
N PRO A 218 -9.96 12.19 -13.63
CA PRO A 218 -8.70 11.49 -13.51
C PRO A 218 -7.59 12.32 -14.15
N LEU A 219 -6.47 12.45 -13.44
CA LEU A 219 -5.22 13.02 -13.96
C LEU A 219 -4.23 11.90 -14.30
N HIS A 220 -4.17 10.88 -13.43
CA HIS A 220 -3.40 9.67 -13.62
C HIS A 220 -4.12 8.50 -12.94
N LEU A 221 -4.20 7.35 -13.62
CA LEU A 221 -4.76 6.12 -13.09
C LEU A 221 -3.79 4.97 -13.39
N PRO A 222 -3.71 3.97 -12.49
CA PRO A 222 -2.81 2.84 -12.68
C PRO A 222 -3.23 1.99 -13.88
N GLU A 223 -2.27 1.69 -14.75
CA GLU A 223 -2.47 0.80 -15.89
C GLU A 223 -2.02 -0.62 -15.57
N THR A 224 -2.83 -1.59 -15.98
CA THR A 224 -2.48 -3.01 -15.85
C THR A 224 -1.86 -3.52 -17.14
N ILE A 225 -0.64 -4.03 -17.03
CA ILE A 225 0.07 -4.69 -18.13
C ILE A 225 0.02 -6.20 -17.99
N ILE A 226 -0.17 -6.89 -19.11
CA ILE A 226 -0.11 -8.35 -19.17
C ILE A 226 1.35 -8.77 -19.36
N ILE A 227 1.84 -9.64 -18.49
CA ILE A 227 3.19 -10.19 -18.57
C ILE A 227 3.08 -11.62 -19.10
N THR A 228 3.66 -11.84 -20.28
CA THR A 228 3.61 -13.14 -20.97
C THR A 228 4.88 -13.96 -20.77
N ASN A 229 6.02 -13.31 -20.55
CA ASN A 229 7.34 -13.95 -20.52
C ASN A 229 7.84 -14.16 -19.08
N VAL A 230 6.99 -14.72 -18.22
CA VAL A 230 7.37 -15.06 -16.85
C VAL A 230 6.91 -16.47 -16.47
N THR A 231 7.72 -17.11 -15.64
CA THR A 231 7.47 -18.42 -15.06
C THR A 231 7.31 -18.26 -13.56
N ARG A 232 6.18 -18.75 -13.03
CA ARG A 232 5.94 -18.81 -11.60
C ARG A 232 6.84 -19.88 -10.98
N VAL A 233 7.70 -19.47 -10.05
CA VAL A 233 8.63 -20.35 -9.32
C VAL A 233 8.08 -20.73 -7.95
N GLY A 234 7.26 -19.89 -7.33
CA GLY A 234 6.65 -20.19 -6.04
C GLY A 234 5.63 -19.14 -5.59
N GLU A 235 5.10 -19.32 -4.38
CA GLU A 235 4.16 -18.37 -3.77
C GLU A 235 4.85 -17.09 -3.32
N VAL A 236 6.02 -17.20 -2.71
CA VAL A 236 6.76 -16.09 -2.12
C VAL A 236 8.27 -16.33 -2.27
N TRP A 237 9.01 -15.24 -2.49
CA TRP A 237 10.47 -15.20 -2.43
C TRP A 237 10.90 -15.01 -0.97
N LEU A 238 11.87 -15.84 -0.53
CA LEU A 238 12.35 -15.88 0.86
C LEU A 238 11.21 -15.95 1.90
N SER A 239 10.17 -16.72 1.58
CA SER A 239 9.02 -17.01 2.44
C SER A 239 8.12 -15.81 2.82
N LYS A 240 8.35 -14.61 2.27
CA LYS A 240 7.61 -13.41 2.69
C LYS A 240 7.23 -12.42 1.57
N TYR A 241 7.91 -12.42 0.43
CA TYR A 241 7.77 -11.34 -0.55
C TYR A 241 7.27 -11.83 -1.90
N TYR A 242 6.33 -11.12 -2.49
CA TYR A 242 6.07 -11.29 -3.91
C TYR A 242 7.13 -10.57 -4.72
N VAL A 243 7.56 -11.20 -5.81
CA VAL A 243 8.63 -10.69 -6.66
C VAL A 243 8.30 -10.97 -8.11
N VAL A 244 8.52 -9.99 -8.97
CA VAL A 244 8.42 -10.14 -10.42
C VAL A 244 9.74 -9.72 -11.07
N ASP A 245 10.13 -10.41 -12.13
CA ASP A 245 11.32 -10.04 -12.88
C ASP A 245 11.15 -8.65 -13.51
N ALA A 246 11.97 -7.70 -13.09
CA ALA A 246 11.96 -6.34 -13.62
C ALA A 246 12.31 -6.30 -15.12
N CYS A 247 13.06 -7.28 -15.64
CA CYS A 247 13.42 -7.35 -17.05
C CYS A 247 12.23 -7.77 -17.94
N ALA A 248 11.17 -8.32 -17.36
CA ALA A 248 9.90 -8.62 -18.05
C ALA A 248 8.93 -7.43 -18.06
N LEU A 249 9.31 -6.30 -17.43
CA LEU A 249 8.49 -5.10 -17.29
C LEU A 249 9.01 -3.96 -18.19
N PRO A 250 8.13 -3.17 -18.84
CA PRO A 250 8.53 -2.16 -19.83
C PRO A 250 9.43 -1.03 -19.28
N LYS A 251 9.24 -0.60 -18.02
CA LYS A 251 10.11 0.39 -17.36
C LYS A 251 9.83 0.46 -15.87
N VAL A 252 10.78 0.06 -15.03
CA VAL A 252 10.67 0.12 -13.57
C VAL A 252 11.66 1.15 -13.01
N ASN A 253 11.18 2.05 -12.16
CA ASN A 253 12.04 2.98 -11.46
C ASN A 253 12.72 2.28 -10.27
N LYS A 254 14.03 2.51 -10.11
CA LYS A 254 14.77 2.03 -8.94
C LYS A 254 14.23 2.73 -7.69
N ARG A 255 13.98 1.93 -6.66
CA ARG A 255 13.46 2.36 -5.36
C ARG A 255 14.42 2.04 -4.24
N GLY A 256 15.35 1.11 -4.44
CA GLY A 256 16.31 0.81 -3.41
C GLY A 256 17.26 -0.32 -3.72
N VAL A 257 17.94 -0.77 -2.66
CA VAL A 257 18.89 -1.88 -2.68
C VAL A 257 18.33 -3.01 -1.83
N ILE A 258 18.43 -4.23 -2.36
CA ILE A 258 18.08 -5.46 -1.65
C ILE A 258 19.27 -6.41 -1.69
N ALA A 259 19.62 -7.03 -0.55
CA ALA A 259 20.81 -7.86 -0.43
C ALA A 259 20.59 -9.06 0.49
N ILE A 260 21.24 -10.18 0.14
CA ILE A 260 21.42 -11.34 1.00
C ILE A 260 22.83 -11.27 1.58
N VAL A 261 22.95 -11.26 2.90
CA VAL A 261 24.20 -10.96 3.61
C VAL A 261 24.46 -12.02 4.67
N HIS A 262 25.70 -12.50 4.76
CA HIS A 262 26.13 -13.37 5.85
C HIS A 262 26.24 -12.58 7.17
N ARG A 263 26.05 -13.28 8.29
CA ARG A 263 26.06 -12.69 9.62
C ARG A 263 27.31 -11.84 9.93
N ASP A 264 28.49 -12.30 9.50
CA ASP A 264 29.77 -11.61 9.71
C ASP A 264 29.92 -10.30 8.93
N LYS A 265 29.20 -10.18 7.81
CA LYS A 265 29.19 -8.98 6.94
C LYS A 265 28.02 -8.04 7.17
N LEU A 266 27.04 -8.44 7.98
CA LEU A 266 25.81 -7.69 8.21
C LEU A 266 26.07 -6.24 8.66
N ASN A 267 26.90 -6.05 9.70
CA ASN A 267 27.22 -4.71 10.22
C ASN A 267 27.91 -3.81 9.19
N SER A 268 28.70 -4.40 8.28
CA SER A 268 29.36 -3.64 7.22
C SER A 268 28.33 -3.13 6.21
N VAL A 269 27.44 -4.02 5.74
CA VAL A 269 26.39 -3.68 4.77
C VAL A 269 25.40 -2.65 5.34
N VAL A 270 25.00 -2.81 6.61
CA VAL A 270 24.12 -1.86 7.32
C VAL A 270 24.74 -0.47 7.33
N LYS A 271 26.01 -0.34 7.73
CA LYS A 271 26.72 0.96 7.74
C LYS A 271 26.88 1.57 6.35
N ILE A 272 27.13 0.75 5.32
CA ILE A 272 27.19 1.23 3.94
C ILE A 272 25.85 1.84 3.55
N LEU A 273 24.73 1.17 3.83
CA LEU A 273 23.40 1.66 3.45
C LEU A 273 22.97 2.89 4.27
N GLU A 274 23.24 2.90 5.58
CA GLU A 274 23.00 4.06 6.47
C GLU A 274 23.70 5.32 5.98
N LYS A 275 24.95 5.21 5.51
CA LYS A 275 25.71 6.33 4.92
C LYS A 275 24.96 7.02 3.77
N TYR A 276 24.14 6.28 3.02
CA TYR A 276 23.38 6.82 1.90
C TYR A 276 21.92 7.15 2.23
N LEU A 277 21.31 6.47 3.21
CA LEU A 277 19.92 6.66 3.62
C LEU A 277 19.74 7.73 4.70
N GLY A 278 20.71 7.85 5.61
CA GLY A 278 20.58 8.59 6.86
C GLY A 278 19.86 7.83 7.99
N GLU A 279 19.42 6.60 7.72
CA GLU A 279 18.72 5.72 8.67
C GLU A 279 19.08 4.24 8.43
N GLU A 280 18.80 3.38 9.42
CA GLU A 280 19.09 1.95 9.32
C GLU A 280 18.16 1.27 8.28
N PRO A 281 18.68 0.37 7.43
CA PRO A 281 17.86 -0.42 6.53
C PRO A 281 17.06 -1.49 7.28
N VAL A 282 16.02 -2.04 6.64
CA VAL A 282 15.26 -3.17 7.17
C VAL A 282 16.11 -4.44 7.09
N VAL A 283 16.28 -5.14 8.22
CA VAL A 283 17.04 -6.38 8.32
C VAL A 283 16.16 -7.53 8.80
N LEU A 284 16.14 -8.62 8.04
CA LEU A 284 15.32 -9.79 8.33
C LEU A 284 16.14 -11.09 8.27
N PRO A 285 16.02 -11.99 9.26
CA PRO A 285 16.70 -13.29 9.19
C PRO A 285 16.13 -14.15 8.05
N ILE A 286 17.01 -14.84 7.33
CA ILE A 286 16.64 -15.86 6.33
C ILE A 286 16.82 -17.23 7.01
N SER A 287 15.73 -17.96 7.21
CA SER A 287 15.71 -19.34 7.69
C SER A 287 16.14 -20.31 6.60
#